data_AF-A0A6B0Z4W1-F1
#
_entry.id   AF-A0A6B0Z4W1-F1
#
_cell.length_a   1.000
_cell.length_b   1.000
_cell.length_c   1.000
_cell.angle_alpha   90.00
_cell.angle_beta   90.00
_cell.angle_gamma   90.00
#
_symmetry.space_group_name_H-M   'P 1'
#
loop_
_entity.id
_entity.type
_entity.pdbx_description
1 polymer ?
#
loop_
_entity_poly.entity_id
_entity_poly.type
_entity_poly.pdbx_seq_one_letter_code
_entity_poly.pdbx_strand_id
1 'polypeptide(L)'
;VAETAGYPEQLAVLRANDWINADGEEIVHRDLLESLASSIDRHEQVSWTLAQNAGRRNRTDDQTSEQNSDGENELAPDCHISYAAATVGNSGVGAYCIELKIPGKVERVSSKFQTTNFARMHLTACIDALRETRRLMRKDGLRIVLDTPHELTANAVNRGWLETWSQNKWNRREGDRVRNADLWQEFRRLMQRHEVEVRLALDSATSDVMLQQAQNLARREVDRVREDTEFKEQEEAAVKEGTLIRIFTDGSALKNPGPGGWAPIMEVKGKRASQSQGYKHTTNNRMELMGAAETLDFLVNLQADGKIDDVEKVIVVTDSEYLVSAMTRGWAKRWRKNQWIKQDGDKAANTDLWKRILHAGDRLRKVEFRWVRGHSQFSEAFSTENEMCDKLAKEAAEQPEDKLLVDDGYEE
;
A
#
# COMPACT_ATOMS: atom_id res chain seq x y z
N VAL A 1 -6.08 11.94 32.84
CA VAL A 1 -6.31 12.46 34.20
C VAL A 1 -5.79 13.87 34.24
N ALA A 2 -6.65 14.87 34.40
CA ALA A 2 -6.24 16.13 35.00
C ALA A 2 -6.48 15.95 36.49
N GLU A 3 -5.44 16.03 37.31
CA GLU A 3 -5.65 16.34 38.72
C GLU A 3 -5.68 17.86 38.83
N THR A 4 -6.90 18.38 39.01
CA THR A 4 -7.13 19.66 39.65
C THR A 4 -6.67 19.55 41.09
N ALA A 5 -5.88 20.53 41.55
CA ALA A 5 -5.47 20.62 42.95
C ALA A 5 -6.70 20.52 43.88
N GLY A 6 -6.71 19.48 44.70
CA GLY A 6 -7.63 19.32 45.83
C GLY A 6 -9.02 18.82 45.45
N TYR A 7 -9.21 17.50 45.41
CA TYR A 7 -10.32 16.73 46.02
C TYR A 7 -10.10 15.26 45.58
N PRO A 8 -9.91 14.31 46.52
CA PRO A 8 -9.59 12.92 46.20
C PRO A 8 -10.85 12.13 45.85
N GLU A 9 -10.69 11.10 45.02
CA GLU A 9 -11.68 10.07 44.64
C GLU A 9 -12.73 10.43 43.55
N GLN A 10 -12.36 10.17 42.29
CA GLN A 10 -13.11 9.41 41.26
C GLN A 10 -12.68 9.86 39.87
N LEU A 11 -12.06 8.95 39.11
CA LEU A 11 -11.68 9.18 37.71
C LEU A 11 -12.69 8.52 36.78
N ALA A 12 -13.51 9.33 36.10
CA ALA A 12 -14.32 8.87 34.98
C ALA A 12 -13.45 8.83 33.71
N VAL A 13 -13.42 7.67 33.05
CA VAL A 13 -12.82 7.47 31.72
C VAL A 13 -13.96 7.45 30.71
N LEU A 14 -13.95 8.35 29.72
CA LEU A 14 -14.90 8.30 28.60
C LEU A 14 -14.17 7.85 27.33
N ARG A 15 -14.63 6.74 26.74
CA ARG A 15 -14.29 6.30 25.39
C ARG A 15 -15.49 6.57 24.50
N ALA A 16 -15.26 7.18 23.34
CA ALA A 16 -16.26 7.30 22.30
C ALA A 16 -16.35 5.96 21.55
N ASN A 17 -17.44 5.24 21.78
CA ASN A 17 -18.19 4.49 20.76
C ASN A 17 -19.62 4.35 21.33
N ASP A 18 -20.59 4.79 20.52
CA ASP A 18 -22.04 4.58 20.56
C ASP A 18 -22.77 4.82 21.90
N TRP A 19 -23.38 6.00 22.04
CA TRP A 19 -24.28 6.33 23.15
C TRP A 19 -25.72 6.48 22.67
N ILE A 20 -26.58 5.68 23.27
CA ILE A 20 -28.03 5.71 23.13
C ILE A 20 -28.61 6.18 24.47
N ASN A 21 -29.56 7.11 24.46
CA ASN A 21 -30.18 7.59 25.70
C ASN A 21 -31.11 6.54 26.35
N ALA A 22 -31.65 6.84 27.53
CA ALA A 22 -32.51 5.91 28.29
C ALA A 22 -33.79 5.49 27.54
N ASP A 23 -34.15 6.20 26.47
CA ASP A 23 -35.31 5.95 25.62
C ASP A 23 -34.96 5.28 24.28
N GLY A 24 -33.68 4.98 24.02
CA GLY A 24 -33.27 4.23 22.83
C GLY A 24 -32.87 5.08 21.62
N GLU A 25 -32.65 6.39 21.76
CA GLU A 25 -32.25 7.28 20.65
C GLU A 25 -30.75 7.61 20.65
N GLU A 26 -30.16 7.64 19.45
CA GLU A 26 -28.73 7.88 19.21
C GLU A 26 -28.41 9.39 19.20
N ILE A 27 -27.40 9.82 19.96
CA ILE A 27 -27.03 11.24 20.12
C ILE A 27 -25.93 11.64 19.13
N VAL A 28 -26.25 12.50 18.15
CA VAL A 28 -25.30 12.96 17.12
C VAL A 28 -24.63 14.28 17.52
N HIS A 29 -23.29 14.25 17.53
CA HIS A 29 -22.35 15.32 17.88
C HIS A 29 -22.41 16.57 16.97
N ARG A 30 -23.21 17.58 17.32
CA ARG A 30 -23.01 18.95 16.80
C ARG A 30 -22.69 19.96 17.90
N ASP A 31 -23.42 19.92 19.01
CA ASP A 31 -23.30 20.93 20.08
C ASP A 31 -22.04 20.77 20.94
N LEU A 32 -21.50 19.54 21.03
CA LEU A 32 -20.29 19.27 21.83
C LEU A 32 -19.02 19.81 21.16
N LEU A 33 -18.96 19.80 19.82
CA LEU A 33 -17.81 20.27 19.04
C LEU A 33 -17.74 21.80 18.99
N GLU A 34 -18.89 22.49 18.95
CA GLU A 34 -18.96 23.96 18.95
C GLU A 34 -18.56 24.56 20.33
N SER A 35 -18.83 23.85 21.42
CA SER A 35 -18.40 24.24 22.78
C SER A 35 -16.89 24.03 23.00
N LEU A 36 -16.32 22.96 22.44
CA LEU A 36 -14.89 22.65 22.54
C LEU A 36 -14.03 23.62 21.70
N ALA A 37 -14.48 23.93 20.48
CA ALA A 37 -13.81 24.89 19.61
C ALA A 37 -13.77 26.31 20.23
N SER A 38 -14.83 26.71 20.93
CA SER A 38 -14.95 28.03 21.59
C SER A 38 -14.05 28.21 22.83
N SER A 39 -13.52 27.12 23.40
CA SER A 39 -12.61 27.13 24.55
C SER A 39 -11.13 27.03 24.16
N ILE A 40 -10.82 26.42 23.00
CA ILE A 40 -9.45 26.24 22.51
C ILE A 40 -8.88 27.56 21.97
N ASP A 41 -9.71 28.45 21.42
CA ASP A 41 -9.29 29.75 20.86
C ASP A 41 -8.87 30.82 21.91
N ARG A 42 -8.91 30.51 23.21
CA ARG A 42 -8.72 31.52 24.27
C ARG A 42 -7.57 31.34 25.26
N HIS A 43 -6.70 30.33 25.12
CA HIS A 43 -5.55 30.20 26.02
C HIS A 43 -4.24 29.85 25.31
N GLU A 44 -3.38 30.86 25.16
CA GLU A 44 -1.93 30.67 25.02
C GLU A 44 -1.39 30.05 26.32
N GLN A 45 -0.58 28.99 26.19
CA GLN A 45 0.12 28.21 27.24
C GLN A 45 -0.54 26.88 27.63
N VAL A 46 -0.11 25.80 26.95
CA VAL A 46 -0.17 24.44 27.48
C VAL A 46 1.21 23.80 27.32
N SER A 47 1.80 23.35 28.43
CA SER A 47 3.07 22.60 28.49
C SER A 47 2.85 21.19 29.03
N TRP A 48 3.57 20.21 28.49
CA TRP A 48 3.42 18.78 28.81
C TRP A 48 4.50 18.30 29.78
N THR A 49 4.13 17.53 30.81
CA THR A 49 5.08 16.75 31.64
C THR A 49 4.56 15.34 31.87
N LEU A 50 5.44 14.33 31.75
CA LEU A 50 5.13 12.90 31.86
C LEU A 50 5.23 12.43 33.32
N ALA A 51 4.16 11.86 33.90
CA ALA A 51 4.16 11.31 35.25
C ALA A 51 4.56 9.81 35.24
N GLN A 52 5.56 9.45 36.06
CA GLN A 52 6.01 8.07 36.29
C GLN A 52 5.14 7.39 37.36
N ASN A 53 4.75 6.13 37.12
CA ASN A 53 4.08 5.30 38.14
C ASN A 53 5.11 4.65 39.08
N ALA A 54 4.93 4.90 40.37
CA ALA A 54 5.73 4.36 41.46
C ALA A 54 5.37 2.89 41.77
N GLY A 55 6.34 1.99 41.61
CA GLY A 55 6.36 0.70 42.28
C GLY A 55 6.73 0.86 43.75
N ARG A 56 5.92 0.29 44.65
CA ARG A 56 6.22 0.17 46.09
C ARG A 56 7.61 -0.45 46.32
N ARG A 57 8.45 0.21 47.11
CA ARG A 57 9.49 -0.42 47.93
C ARG A 57 9.38 0.06 49.37
N ASN A 58 9.45 -0.90 50.28
CA ASN A 58 9.49 -0.67 51.73
C ASN A 58 10.73 0.15 52.11
N ARG A 59 10.51 1.12 52.98
CA ARG A 59 11.53 1.82 53.78
C ARG A 59 12.11 0.86 54.82
N THR A 60 13.43 0.83 54.93
CA THR A 60 14.16 0.83 56.20
C THR A 60 15.52 1.48 55.98
N ASP A 61 15.64 2.71 56.50
CA ASP A 61 16.75 3.31 57.26
C ASP A 61 18.21 3.18 56.80
N ASP A 62 18.76 4.36 56.52
CA ASP A 62 19.93 4.96 57.16
C ASP A 62 21.32 4.32 56.90
N GLN A 63 22.13 4.98 56.07
CA GLN A 63 23.31 5.73 56.51
C GLN A 63 24.17 6.20 55.32
N THR A 64 24.66 7.42 55.47
CA THR A 64 25.64 8.16 54.69
C THR A 64 26.86 7.34 54.25
N SER A 65 27.14 7.31 52.94
CA SER A 65 28.51 7.37 52.42
C SER A 65 28.50 7.89 50.99
N GLU A 66 29.11 9.06 50.79
CA GLU A 66 29.53 9.54 49.47
C GLU A 66 30.55 8.54 48.92
N GLN A 67 30.20 7.86 47.83
CA GLN A 67 31.17 7.17 46.99
C GLN A 67 30.95 7.59 45.54
N ASN A 68 32.02 8.19 45.01
CA ASN A 68 32.23 8.60 43.62
C ASN A 68 31.70 7.55 42.63
N SER A 69 30.73 7.93 41.80
CA SER A 69 30.46 7.22 40.55
C SER A 69 31.36 7.81 39.48
N ASP A 70 32.50 7.18 39.24
CA ASP A 70 33.22 7.30 37.99
C ASP A 70 32.25 6.92 36.86
N GLY A 71 31.80 7.91 36.11
CA GLY A 71 30.96 7.70 34.94
C GLY A 71 31.77 6.96 33.88
N GLU A 72 31.52 5.66 33.73
CA GLU A 72 31.92 4.93 32.54
C GLU A 72 31.30 5.64 31.32
N ASN A 73 32.16 6.25 30.52
CA ASN A 73 31.83 6.93 29.29
C ASN A 73 31.39 5.87 28.25
N GLU A 74 30.13 5.42 28.29
CA GLU A 74 29.56 4.57 27.25
C GLU A 74 29.61 5.33 25.92
N LEU A 75 30.54 4.95 25.04
CA LEU A 75 30.60 5.48 23.68
C LEU A 75 29.23 5.36 22.99
N ALA A 76 28.81 6.36 22.21
CA ALA A 76 27.58 6.24 21.43
C ALA A 76 27.71 5.13 20.36
N PRO A 77 26.64 4.38 20.03
CA PRO A 77 26.68 3.40 18.95
C PRO A 77 26.92 4.06 17.59
N ASP A 78 27.58 3.36 16.67
CA ASP A 78 27.75 3.81 15.28
C ASP A 78 26.42 3.81 14.51
N CYS A 79 25.50 2.93 14.89
CA CYS A 79 24.18 2.78 14.29
C CYS A 79 23.17 2.39 15.37
N HIS A 80 22.05 3.11 15.42
CA HIS A 80 20.91 2.75 16.25
C HIS A 80 19.73 2.39 15.35
N ILE A 81 19.23 1.18 15.50
CA ILE A 81 18.16 0.62 14.70
C ILE A 81 16.98 0.34 15.62
N SER A 82 15.80 0.84 15.27
CA SER A 82 14.54 0.41 15.85
C SER A 82 13.70 -0.24 14.76
N TYR A 83 13.15 -1.42 15.02
CA TYR A 83 12.29 -2.07 14.05
C TYR A 83 11.08 -2.70 14.72
N ALA A 84 9.99 -2.81 13.96
CA ALA A 84 8.81 -3.52 14.40
C ALA A 84 8.17 -4.25 13.23
N ALA A 85 7.47 -5.32 13.54
CA ALA A 85 6.66 -6.05 12.58
C ALA A 85 5.22 -6.17 13.09
N ALA A 86 4.29 -6.27 12.15
CA ALA A 86 2.88 -6.51 12.39
C ALA A 86 2.39 -7.61 11.44
N THR A 87 1.43 -8.41 11.90
CA THR A 87 0.79 -9.47 11.10
C THR A 87 -0.69 -9.58 11.44
N VAL A 88 -1.52 -9.96 10.47
CA VAL A 88 -2.93 -10.34 10.68
C VAL A 88 -3.03 -11.86 10.70
N GLY A 89 -3.52 -12.41 11.81
CA GLY A 89 -3.70 -13.85 12.00
C GLY A 89 -2.38 -14.64 12.11
N ASN A 90 -2.48 -15.96 12.10
CA ASN A 90 -1.33 -16.88 12.24
C ASN A 90 -0.53 -17.06 10.94
N SER A 91 -1.20 -16.89 9.80
CA SER A 91 -0.64 -16.99 8.46
C SER A 91 -1.43 -16.08 7.54
N GLY A 92 -0.93 -14.88 7.30
CA GLY A 92 -1.65 -13.85 6.57
C GLY A 92 -0.76 -12.68 6.21
N VAL A 93 -1.37 -11.51 6.03
CA VAL A 93 -0.67 -10.27 5.70
C VAL A 93 0.30 -9.91 6.81
N GLY A 94 1.50 -9.49 6.46
CA GLY A 94 2.46 -8.95 7.40
C GLY A 94 3.33 -7.86 6.79
N ALA A 95 3.72 -6.92 7.62
CA ALA A 95 4.64 -5.86 7.24
C ALA A 95 5.62 -5.60 8.37
N TYR A 96 6.75 -4.99 8.04
CA TYR A 96 7.68 -4.47 9.02
C TYR A 96 8.15 -3.08 8.62
N CYS A 97 8.59 -2.34 9.62
CA CYS A 97 9.26 -1.06 9.44
C CYS A 97 10.53 -1.03 10.28
N ILE A 98 11.56 -0.39 9.73
CA ILE A 98 12.87 -0.19 10.30
C ILE A 98 13.15 1.30 10.24
N GLU A 99 13.54 1.87 11.38
CA GLU A 99 14.14 3.18 11.47
C GLU A 99 15.60 3.02 11.87
N LEU A 100 16.48 3.55 11.02
CA LEU A 100 17.92 3.39 11.13
C LEU A 100 18.55 4.77 11.29
N LYS A 101 19.12 5.02 12.46
CA LYS A 101 19.81 6.26 12.81
C LYS A 101 21.31 6.03 12.72
N ILE A 102 21.93 6.73 11.78
CA ILE A 102 23.38 6.79 11.55
C ILE A 102 23.85 8.24 11.68
N PRO A 103 25.16 8.53 11.75
CA PRO A 103 25.64 9.89 11.92
C PRO A 103 25.07 10.85 10.87
N GLY A 104 24.35 11.88 11.34
CA GLY A 104 23.75 12.92 10.50
C GLY A 104 22.54 12.50 9.67
N LYS A 105 22.01 11.27 9.82
CA LYS A 105 20.89 10.78 8.99
C LYS A 105 20.01 9.76 9.71
N VAL A 106 18.69 9.86 9.47
CA VAL A 106 17.71 8.80 9.77
C VAL A 106 17.19 8.26 8.45
N GLU A 107 17.33 6.96 8.22
CA GLU A 107 16.76 6.24 7.08
C GLU A 107 15.58 5.39 7.56
N ARG A 108 14.54 5.30 6.73
CA ARG A 108 13.40 4.43 6.96
C ARG A 108 13.28 3.39 5.87
N VAL A 109 13.10 2.14 6.27
CA VAL A 109 12.85 1.01 5.38
C VAL A 109 11.61 0.27 5.82
N SER A 110 10.78 -0.16 4.88
CA SER A 110 9.61 -0.96 5.15
C SER A 110 9.38 -1.96 4.02
N SER A 111 8.79 -3.10 4.36
CA SER A 111 8.35 -4.10 3.39
C SER A 111 7.08 -4.80 3.86
N LYS A 112 6.39 -5.44 2.93
CA LYS A 112 5.08 -6.05 3.12
C LYS A 112 4.94 -7.36 2.35
N PHE A 113 4.18 -8.29 2.91
CA PHE A 113 4.00 -9.65 2.43
C PHE A 113 2.54 -10.05 2.56
N GLN A 114 1.97 -10.65 1.51
CA GLN A 114 0.58 -11.13 1.53
C GLN A 114 0.42 -12.38 2.41
N THR A 115 1.42 -13.26 2.41
CA THR A 115 1.39 -14.52 3.17
C THR A 115 2.67 -14.69 3.95
N THR A 116 2.58 -14.53 5.27
CA THR A 116 3.69 -14.64 6.19
C THR A 116 3.20 -14.98 7.60
N ASN A 117 4.13 -15.08 8.55
CA ASN A 117 3.82 -15.20 9.96
C ASN A 117 4.67 -14.23 10.79
N PHE A 118 4.24 -14.03 12.03
CA PHE A 118 4.84 -13.11 12.98
C PHE A 118 6.36 -13.30 13.12
N ALA A 119 6.81 -14.54 13.34
CA ALA A 119 8.23 -14.83 13.54
C ALA A 119 9.07 -14.55 12.29
N ARG A 120 8.54 -14.87 11.09
CA ARG A 120 9.20 -14.57 9.82
C ARG A 120 9.36 -13.06 9.62
N MET A 121 8.34 -12.27 9.92
CA MET A 121 8.39 -10.81 9.76
C MET A 121 9.42 -10.15 10.68
N HIS A 122 9.46 -10.53 11.96
CA HIS A 122 10.48 -10.02 12.87
C HIS A 122 11.90 -10.39 12.44
N LEU A 123 12.10 -11.59 11.87
CA LEU A 123 13.42 -12.02 11.39
C LEU A 123 13.85 -11.30 10.13
N THR A 124 12.95 -11.20 9.15
CA THR A 124 13.21 -10.46 7.91
C THR A 124 13.54 -9.00 8.20
N ALA A 125 12.83 -8.36 9.12
CA ALA A 125 13.10 -6.98 9.53
C ALA A 125 14.53 -6.80 10.09
N CYS A 126 14.98 -7.68 11.00
CA CYS A 126 16.36 -7.65 11.50
C CYS A 126 17.41 -7.85 10.41
N ILE A 127 17.18 -8.81 9.53
CA ILE A 127 18.10 -9.13 8.44
C ILE A 127 18.23 -7.94 7.49
N ASP A 128 17.10 -7.36 7.11
CA ASP A 128 17.08 -6.22 6.19
C ASP A 128 17.63 -4.96 6.86
N ALA A 129 17.45 -4.78 8.18
CA ALA A 129 18.09 -3.71 8.93
C ALA A 129 19.63 -3.79 8.89
N LEU A 130 20.19 -4.99 9.09
CA LEU A 130 21.64 -5.20 9.01
C LEU A 130 22.18 -5.05 7.58
N ARG A 131 21.42 -5.55 6.58
CA ARG A 131 21.76 -5.35 5.15
C ARG A 131 21.76 -3.88 4.77
N GLU A 132 20.77 -3.13 5.25
CA GLU A 132 20.65 -1.71 4.98
C GLU A 132 21.76 -0.91 5.66
N THR A 133 22.09 -1.24 6.90
CA THR A 133 23.25 -0.68 7.61
C THR A 133 24.51 -0.85 6.77
N ARG A 134 24.74 -2.05 6.23
CA ARG A 134 25.88 -2.32 5.35
C ARG A 134 25.83 -1.53 4.05
N ARG A 135 24.65 -1.39 3.42
CA ARG A 135 24.47 -0.61 2.18
C ARG A 135 24.86 0.85 2.39
N LEU A 136 24.45 1.43 3.51
CA LEU A 136 24.65 2.84 3.87
C LEU A 136 26.06 3.12 4.39
N MET A 137 26.54 2.33 5.35
CA MET A 137 27.79 2.60 6.08
C MET A 137 29.03 1.99 5.42
N ARG A 138 28.86 0.92 4.63
CA ARG A 138 29.93 0.23 3.87
C ARG A 138 31.16 -0.15 4.71
N LYS A 139 30.97 -0.44 6.00
CA LYS A 139 32.03 -0.73 6.98
C LYS A 139 31.63 -1.90 7.87
N ASP A 140 32.60 -2.74 8.25
CA ASP A 140 32.44 -3.80 9.25
C ASP A 140 32.95 -3.34 10.63
N GLY A 141 32.64 -4.09 11.69
CA GLY A 141 33.05 -3.78 13.07
C GLY A 141 32.35 -2.55 13.64
N LEU A 142 31.15 -2.24 13.16
CA LEU A 142 30.27 -1.20 13.70
C LEU A 142 29.67 -1.66 15.03
N ARG A 143 29.54 -0.75 15.99
CA ARG A 143 28.69 -0.95 17.17
C ARG A 143 27.24 -0.61 16.81
N ILE A 144 26.41 -1.64 16.71
CA ILE A 144 25.01 -1.55 16.31
C ILE A 144 24.14 -1.86 17.52
N VAL A 145 23.25 -0.94 17.88
CA VAL A 145 22.16 -1.20 18.83
C VAL A 145 20.89 -1.46 18.04
N LEU A 146 20.22 -2.56 18.33
CA LEU A 146 19.04 -3.04 17.63
C LEU A 146 17.89 -3.22 18.62
N ASP A 147 16.94 -2.29 18.59
CA ASP A 147 15.76 -2.26 19.45
C ASP A 147 14.58 -2.99 18.80
N THR A 148 14.00 -3.92 19.54
CA THR A 148 12.80 -4.67 19.17
C THR A 148 11.72 -4.50 20.24
N PRO A 149 10.43 -4.48 19.86
CA PRO A 149 9.33 -4.50 20.82
C PRO A 149 8.96 -5.93 21.22
N HIS A 150 9.63 -6.94 20.66
CA HIS A 150 9.27 -8.33 20.82
C HIS A 150 10.47 -9.21 21.19
N GLU A 151 10.23 -10.16 22.09
CA GLU A 151 11.28 -10.96 22.71
C GLU A 151 11.97 -11.95 21.76
N LEU A 152 11.39 -12.26 20.60
CA LEU A 152 11.87 -13.34 19.72
C LEU A 152 13.36 -13.21 19.38
N THR A 153 13.77 -12.06 18.87
CA THR A 153 15.15 -11.78 18.46
C THR A 153 16.05 -11.45 19.64
N ALA A 154 15.52 -10.71 20.62
CA ALA A 154 16.21 -10.40 21.87
C ALA A 154 16.57 -11.68 22.64
N ASN A 155 15.62 -12.60 22.86
CA ASN A 155 15.88 -13.87 23.51
C ASN A 155 16.79 -14.76 22.66
N ALA A 156 16.66 -14.74 21.32
CA ALA A 156 17.52 -15.56 20.48
C ALA A 156 19.01 -15.21 20.63
N VAL A 157 19.31 -13.93 20.80
CA VAL A 157 20.68 -13.42 21.03
C VAL A 157 21.04 -13.52 22.52
N ASN A 158 20.27 -12.86 23.38
CA ASN A 158 20.62 -12.64 24.79
C ASN A 158 20.50 -13.90 25.66
N ARG A 159 19.68 -14.87 25.26
CA ARG A 159 19.55 -16.18 25.94
C ARG A 159 20.31 -17.30 25.21
N GLY A 160 21.12 -16.97 24.21
CA GLY A 160 22.01 -17.93 23.54
C GLY A 160 21.30 -19.00 22.68
N TRP A 161 20.03 -18.80 22.30
CA TRP A 161 19.34 -19.76 21.44
C TRP A 161 20.01 -19.89 20.08
N LEU A 162 20.47 -18.78 19.51
CA LEU A 162 21.08 -18.72 18.19
C LEU A 162 22.36 -19.57 18.12
N GLU A 163 23.21 -19.49 19.16
CA GLU A 163 24.41 -20.32 19.26
C GLU A 163 24.07 -21.79 19.51
N THR A 164 23.09 -22.05 20.38
CA THR A 164 22.60 -23.42 20.64
C THR A 164 22.08 -24.08 19.36
N TRP A 165 21.29 -23.37 18.56
CA TRP A 165 20.78 -23.89 17.29
C TRP A 165 21.89 -24.06 16.27
N SER A 166 22.83 -23.12 16.17
CA SER A 166 23.98 -23.24 15.26
C SER A 166 24.84 -24.47 15.58
N GLN A 167 25.12 -24.73 16.86
CA GLN A 167 25.88 -25.91 17.31
C GLN A 167 25.14 -27.22 17.00
N ASN A 168 23.81 -27.22 17.14
CA ASN A 168 22.96 -28.37 16.82
C ASN A 168 22.58 -28.48 15.32
N LYS A 169 23.35 -27.85 14.43
CA LYS A 169 23.12 -27.86 12.97
C LYS A 169 21.69 -27.45 12.58
N TRP A 170 21.12 -26.51 13.33
CA TRP A 170 19.78 -25.95 13.14
C TRP A 170 18.63 -26.93 13.33
N ASN A 171 18.85 -27.94 14.18
CA ASN A 171 17.82 -28.86 14.64
C ASN A 171 17.45 -28.58 16.12
N ARG A 172 16.19 -28.84 16.46
CA ARG A 172 15.67 -28.82 17.82
C ARG A 172 16.07 -30.13 18.53
N ARG A 173 15.97 -30.13 19.86
CA ARG A 173 16.26 -31.32 20.68
C ARG A 173 15.38 -32.53 20.32
N GLU A 174 14.17 -32.29 19.85
CA GLU A 174 13.19 -33.30 19.44
C GLU A 174 13.42 -33.86 18.02
N GLY A 175 14.47 -33.41 17.32
CA GLY A 175 14.84 -33.87 15.98
C GLY A 175 14.27 -33.02 14.84
N ASP A 176 13.22 -32.24 15.09
CA ASP A 176 12.66 -31.32 14.10
C ASP A 176 13.60 -30.16 13.75
N ARG A 177 13.52 -29.67 12.52
CA ARG A 177 14.27 -28.49 12.09
C ARG A 177 13.79 -27.23 12.83
N VAL A 178 14.72 -26.34 13.18
CA VAL A 178 14.37 -25.03 13.72
C VAL A 178 13.53 -24.27 12.68
N ARG A 179 12.35 -23.78 13.09
CA ARG A 179 11.49 -22.96 12.22
C ARG A 179 12.24 -21.71 11.77
N ASN A 180 12.15 -21.38 10.49
CA ASN A 180 12.89 -20.28 9.85
C ASN A 180 14.42 -20.39 9.99
N ALA A 181 14.97 -21.61 10.03
CA ALA A 181 16.41 -21.84 10.16
C ALA A 181 17.24 -21.07 9.11
N ASP A 182 16.75 -20.95 7.89
CA ASP A 182 17.33 -20.14 6.81
C ASP A 182 17.51 -18.67 7.21
N LEU A 183 16.48 -18.07 7.81
CA LEU A 183 16.53 -16.68 8.27
C LEU A 183 17.45 -16.52 9.49
N TRP A 184 17.41 -17.46 10.43
CA TRP A 184 18.32 -17.41 11.58
C TRP A 184 19.79 -17.55 11.19
N GLN A 185 20.09 -18.41 10.22
CA GLN A 185 21.44 -18.54 9.63
C GLN A 185 21.92 -17.23 9.04
N GLU A 186 21.06 -16.58 8.25
CA GLU A 186 21.38 -15.30 7.62
C GLU A 186 21.55 -14.18 8.64
N PHE A 187 20.65 -14.10 9.62
CA PHE A 187 20.74 -13.12 10.71
C PHE A 187 22.05 -13.27 11.48
N ARG A 188 22.42 -14.50 11.87
CA ARG A 188 23.68 -14.80 12.54
C ARG A 188 24.89 -14.38 11.70
N ARG A 189 24.89 -14.73 10.42
CA ARG A 189 25.98 -14.40 9.48
C ARG A 189 26.18 -12.89 9.36
N LEU A 190 25.10 -12.11 9.35
CA LEU A 190 25.16 -10.65 9.29
C LEU A 190 25.65 -10.05 10.61
N MET A 191 25.19 -10.56 11.75
CA MET A 191 25.63 -10.10 13.07
C MET A 191 27.13 -10.29 13.28
N GLN A 192 27.72 -11.39 12.83
CA GLN A 192 29.15 -11.69 13.02
C GLN A 192 30.13 -10.66 12.43
N ARG A 193 29.64 -9.74 11.59
CA ARG A 193 30.45 -8.67 11.00
C ARG A 193 30.52 -7.43 11.88
N HIS A 194 29.69 -7.33 12.91
CA HIS A 194 29.48 -6.13 13.70
C HIS A 194 29.39 -6.49 15.19
N GLU A 195 29.60 -5.51 16.05
CA GLU A 195 29.28 -5.64 17.47
C GLU A 195 27.80 -5.28 17.62
N VAL A 196 26.93 -6.30 17.60
CA VAL A 196 25.47 -6.10 17.61
C VAL A 196 24.90 -6.38 19.00
N GLU A 197 24.32 -5.36 19.61
CA GLU A 197 23.54 -5.45 20.82
C GLU A 197 22.05 -5.46 20.47
N VAL A 198 21.30 -6.48 20.92
CA VAL A 198 19.84 -6.55 20.70
C VAL A 198 19.11 -6.26 22.01
N ARG A 199 18.32 -5.19 22.02
CA ARG A 199 17.59 -4.74 23.21
C ARG A 199 16.09 -4.98 23.03
N LEU A 200 15.48 -5.52 24.08
CA LEU A 200 14.04 -5.53 24.22
C LEU A 200 13.62 -4.17 24.80
N ALA A 201 13.23 -3.25 23.92
CA ALA A 201 12.89 -1.90 24.30
C ALA A 201 11.40 -1.83 24.67
N LEU A 202 11.14 -2.00 25.97
CA LEU A 202 9.80 -1.89 26.55
C LEU A 202 9.51 -0.50 27.14
N ASP A 203 10.53 0.27 27.56
CA ASP A 203 10.34 1.52 28.36
C ASP A 203 11.51 2.56 28.30
N SER A 204 12.39 2.61 27.29
CA SER A 204 13.52 3.59 27.24
C SER A 204 13.25 4.84 26.37
N ALA A 205 13.29 6.03 26.98
CA ALA A 205 12.77 7.30 26.44
C ALA A 205 13.17 7.72 25.00
N THR A 206 14.36 7.39 24.50
CA THR A 206 14.81 7.73 23.13
C THR A 206 14.52 6.63 22.11
N SER A 207 14.65 5.37 22.53
CA SER A 207 14.22 4.20 21.76
C SER A 207 12.71 4.16 21.59
N ASP A 208 11.97 4.67 22.58
CA ASP A 208 10.52 4.66 22.64
C ASP A 208 9.91 5.38 21.42
N VAL A 209 10.45 6.54 21.03
CA VAL A 209 9.91 7.31 19.90
C VAL A 209 10.14 6.60 18.56
N MET A 210 11.38 6.17 18.26
CA MET A 210 11.70 5.51 16.99
C MET A 210 11.01 4.14 16.88
N LEU A 211 10.96 3.41 17.99
CA LEU A 211 10.30 2.11 18.03
C LEU A 211 8.77 2.24 17.92
N GLN A 212 8.16 3.20 18.61
CA GLN A 212 6.74 3.49 18.50
C GLN A 212 6.37 3.93 17.07
N GLN A 213 7.23 4.72 16.41
CA GLN A 213 7.08 5.06 14.99
C GLN A 213 7.13 3.81 14.10
N ALA A 214 8.13 2.95 14.27
CA ALA A 214 8.24 1.70 13.52
C ALA A 214 7.01 0.79 13.73
N GLN A 215 6.50 0.68 14.97
CA GLN A 215 5.29 -0.08 15.28
C GLN A 215 4.05 0.48 14.59
N ASN A 216 3.84 1.81 14.66
CA ASN A 216 2.70 2.46 14.03
C ASN A 216 2.72 2.32 12.51
N LEU A 217 3.90 2.43 11.90
CA LEU A 217 4.09 2.28 10.46
C LEU A 217 3.87 0.83 10.01
N ALA A 218 4.41 -0.15 10.73
CA ALA A 218 4.18 -1.56 10.42
C ALA A 218 2.69 -1.93 10.48
N ARG A 219 1.94 -1.43 11.48
CA ARG A 219 0.48 -1.63 11.56
C ARG A 219 -0.25 -1.00 10.38
N ARG A 220 0.05 0.27 10.07
CA ARG A 220 -0.55 0.97 8.91
C ARG A 220 -0.29 0.25 7.59
N GLU A 221 0.89 -0.31 7.39
CA GLU A 221 1.19 -1.09 6.18
C GLU A 221 0.39 -2.39 6.11
N VAL A 222 0.18 -3.07 7.24
CA VAL A 222 -0.70 -4.24 7.32
C VAL A 222 -2.15 -3.86 7.01
N ASP A 223 -2.65 -2.77 7.59
CA ASP A 223 -4.01 -2.29 7.36
C ASP A 223 -4.22 -1.94 5.88
N ARG A 224 -3.26 -1.24 5.24
CA ARG A 224 -3.30 -0.95 3.79
C ARG A 224 -3.36 -2.20 2.93
N VAL A 225 -2.51 -3.20 3.20
CA VAL A 225 -2.51 -4.43 2.40
C VAL A 225 -3.80 -5.20 2.61
N ARG A 226 -4.34 -5.19 3.84
CA ARG A 226 -5.61 -5.82 4.14
C ARG A 226 -6.75 -5.12 3.38
N GLU A 227 -6.83 -3.79 3.43
CA GLU A 227 -7.80 -2.99 2.66
C GLU A 227 -7.67 -3.24 1.15
N ASP A 228 -6.45 -3.23 0.61
CA ASP A 228 -6.18 -3.54 -0.81
C ASP A 228 -6.63 -4.97 -1.19
N THR A 229 -6.48 -5.92 -0.27
CA THR A 229 -6.86 -7.33 -0.48
C THR A 229 -8.38 -7.50 -0.42
N GLU A 230 -9.02 -6.95 0.61
CA GLU A 230 -10.48 -6.93 0.76
C GLU A 230 -11.14 -6.25 -0.45
N PHE A 231 -10.59 -5.12 -0.92
CA PHE A 231 -11.07 -4.44 -2.12
C PHE A 231 -10.97 -5.30 -3.38
N LYS A 232 -9.83 -5.99 -3.58
CA LYS A 232 -9.67 -6.92 -4.72
C LYS A 232 -10.64 -8.08 -4.66
N GLU A 233 -10.83 -8.67 -3.48
CA GLU A 233 -11.79 -9.77 -3.29
C GLU A 233 -13.23 -9.33 -3.56
N GLN A 234 -13.61 -8.13 -3.12
CA GLN A 234 -14.92 -7.55 -3.41
C GLN A 234 -15.12 -7.32 -4.92
N GLU A 235 -14.11 -6.80 -5.63
CA GLU A 235 -14.21 -6.62 -7.08
C GLU A 235 -14.30 -7.96 -7.83
N GLU A 236 -13.53 -8.97 -7.42
CA GLU A 236 -13.64 -10.32 -7.98
C GLU A 236 -15.01 -10.95 -7.72
N ALA A 237 -15.57 -10.76 -6.52
CA ALA A 237 -16.92 -11.21 -6.20
C ALA A 237 -17.97 -10.49 -7.07
N ALA A 238 -17.89 -9.17 -7.19
CA ALA A 238 -18.80 -8.38 -8.02
C ALA A 238 -18.71 -8.76 -9.52
N VAL A 239 -17.51 -9.08 -10.03
CA VAL A 239 -17.35 -9.63 -11.39
C VAL A 239 -18.05 -10.97 -11.52
N LYS A 240 -17.91 -11.87 -10.55
CA LYS A 240 -18.57 -13.19 -10.57
C LYS A 240 -20.09 -13.10 -10.46
N GLU A 241 -20.60 -12.19 -9.64
CA GLU A 241 -22.03 -11.91 -9.51
C GLU A 241 -22.60 -11.21 -10.76
N GLY A 242 -21.73 -10.54 -11.53
CA GLY A 242 -22.11 -9.82 -12.75
C GLY A 242 -22.60 -8.40 -12.49
N THR A 243 -22.40 -7.87 -11.29
CA THR A 243 -22.64 -6.46 -10.94
C THR A 243 -21.48 -5.55 -11.36
N LEU A 244 -20.31 -6.14 -11.66
CA LEU A 244 -19.14 -5.46 -12.21
C LEU A 244 -18.71 -6.08 -13.55
N ILE A 245 -18.46 -5.23 -14.54
CA ILE A 245 -17.78 -5.62 -15.78
C ILE A 245 -16.37 -5.04 -15.78
N ARG A 246 -15.38 -5.89 -16.06
CA ARG A 246 -13.99 -5.47 -16.24
C ARG A 246 -13.62 -5.56 -17.72
N ILE A 247 -13.01 -4.52 -18.25
CA ILE A 247 -12.53 -4.43 -19.62
C ILE A 247 -11.04 -4.17 -19.55
N PHE A 248 -10.25 -5.00 -20.21
CA PHE A 248 -8.86 -4.71 -20.58
C PHE A 248 -8.86 -4.28 -22.02
N THR A 249 -8.11 -3.24 -22.39
CA THR A 249 -8.07 -2.78 -23.77
C THR A 249 -6.72 -2.18 -24.11
N ASP A 250 -6.28 -2.45 -25.33
CA ASP A 250 -5.07 -1.91 -25.92
C ASP A 250 -5.27 -1.65 -27.42
N GLY A 251 -4.41 -0.81 -27.99
CA GLY A 251 -4.36 -0.46 -29.40
C GLY A 251 -2.93 -0.34 -29.90
N SER A 252 -2.69 -0.87 -31.09
CA SER A 252 -1.37 -0.91 -31.72
C SER A 252 -1.43 -0.33 -33.13
N ALA A 253 -0.37 0.36 -33.54
CA ALA A 253 -0.16 0.75 -34.93
C ALA A 253 1.25 0.36 -35.40
N LEU A 254 1.34 -0.36 -36.53
CA LEU A 254 2.62 -0.83 -37.09
C LEU A 254 3.51 0.33 -37.53
N LYS A 255 2.88 1.44 -37.93
CA LYS A 255 3.47 2.75 -38.21
C LYS A 255 2.50 3.82 -37.72
N ASN A 256 2.98 5.03 -37.44
CA ASN A 256 2.15 6.11 -36.89
C ASN A 256 2.25 7.38 -37.77
N PRO A 257 1.37 7.59 -38.77
CA PRO A 257 0.19 6.77 -39.10
C PRO A 257 0.51 5.53 -39.96
N GLY A 258 -0.41 4.56 -39.97
CA GLY A 258 -0.30 3.31 -40.73
C GLY A 258 -1.34 2.27 -40.34
N PRO A 259 -1.19 1.00 -40.78
CA PRO A 259 -2.07 -0.08 -40.34
C PRO A 259 -2.03 -0.21 -38.82
N GLY A 260 -3.21 -0.28 -38.21
CA GLY A 260 -3.37 -0.39 -36.76
C GLY A 260 -4.53 -1.30 -36.40
N GLY A 261 -4.59 -1.71 -35.15
CA GLY A 261 -5.64 -2.57 -34.63
C GLY A 261 -5.85 -2.35 -33.15
N TRP A 262 -7.02 -2.71 -32.67
CA TRP A 262 -7.38 -2.65 -31.25
C TRP A 262 -7.95 -3.98 -30.79
N ALA A 263 -7.84 -4.26 -29.49
CA ALA A 263 -8.39 -5.48 -28.91
C ALA A 263 -8.79 -5.32 -27.44
N PRO A 264 -10.08 -5.45 -27.10
CA PRO A 264 -10.53 -5.60 -25.73
C PRO A 264 -10.62 -7.06 -25.29
N ILE A 265 -10.46 -7.26 -24.00
CA ILE A 265 -10.89 -8.45 -23.28
C ILE A 265 -11.89 -8.00 -22.22
N MET A 266 -13.12 -8.50 -22.30
CA MET A 266 -14.17 -8.25 -21.32
C MET A 266 -14.29 -9.45 -20.38
N GLU A 267 -14.43 -9.16 -19.10
CA GLU A 267 -14.66 -10.14 -18.04
C GLU A 267 -15.95 -9.79 -17.27
N VAL A 268 -16.87 -10.76 -17.23
CA VAL A 268 -18.19 -10.63 -16.58
C VAL A 268 -18.71 -12.02 -16.21
N LYS A 269 -19.33 -12.15 -15.03
CA LYS A 269 -19.86 -13.42 -14.49
C LYS A 269 -18.80 -14.54 -14.49
N GLY A 270 -17.55 -14.19 -14.20
CA GLY A 270 -16.40 -15.09 -14.24
C GLY A 270 -16.05 -15.66 -15.62
N LYS A 271 -16.61 -15.11 -16.70
CA LYS A 271 -16.29 -15.49 -18.08
C LYS A 271 -15.54 -14.36 -18.77
N ARG A 272 -14.70 -14.73 -19.73
CA ARG A 272 -13.94 -13.80 -20.56
C ARG A 272 -14.34 -13.94 -22.02
N ALA A 273 -14.43 -12.81 -22.71
CA ALA A 273 -14.61 -12.73 -24.16
C ALA A 273 -13.66 -11.68 -24.71
N SER A 274 -13.13 -11.91 -25.91
CA SER A 274 -12.25 -10.96 -26.59
C SER A 274 -12.74 -10.65 -27.99
N GLN A 275 -12.36 -9.48 -28.48
CA GLN A 275 -12.56 -9.07 -29.87
C GLN A 275 -11.30 -8.36 -30.35
N SER A 276 -11.07 -8.34 -31.66
CA SER A 276 -10.05 -7.50 -32.26
C SER A 276 -10.48 -7.06 -33.65
N GLN A 277 -10.00 -5.89 -34.09
CA GLN A 277 -10.27 -5.39 -35.44
C GLN A 277 -9.10 -4.51 -35.92
N GLY A 278 -8.70 -4.73 -37.18
CA GLY A 278 -7.65 -3.97 -37.85
C GLY A 278 -8.19 -2.91 -38.81
N TYR A 279 -7.41 -1.86 -39.01
CA TYR A 279 -7.68 -0.69 -39.84
C TYR A 279 -6.47 -0.38 -40.73
N LYS A 280 -6.71 0.07 -41.97
CA LYS A 280 -5.69 0.28 -42.99
C LYS A 280 -4.75 1.43 -42.68
N HIS A 281 -5.29 2.53 -42.14
CA HIS A 281 -4.55 3.76 -41.95
C HIS A 281 -5.12 4.54 -40.75
N THR A 282 -4.38 4.55 -39.65
CA THR A 282 -4.78 5.14 -38.37
C THR A 282 -3.54 5.46 -37.52
N THR A 283 -3.71 5.81 -36.25
CA THR A 283 -2.63 6.10 -35.30
C THR A 283 -2.74 5.24 -34.05
N ASN A 284 -1.66 5.14 -33.27
CA ASN A 284 -1.67 4.38 -32.00
C ASN A 284 -2.75 4.90 -31.04
N ASN A 285 -2.76 6.22 -30.80
CA ASN A 285 -3.73 6.87 -29.93
C ASN A 285 -5.17 6.62 -30.38
N ARG A 286 -5.44 6.58 -31.69
CA ARG A 286 -6.79 6.26 -32.19
C ARG A 286 -7.15 4.82 -31.88
N MET A 287 -6.25 3.87 -32.04
CA MET A 287 -6.53 2.46 -31.74
C MET A 287 -6.77 2.22 -30.24
N GLU A 288 -5.97 2.84 -29.37
CA GLU A 288 -6.19 2.80 -27.91
C GLU A 288 -7.60 3.31 -27.54
N LEU A 289 -8.01 4.44 -28.12
CA LEU A 289 -9.34 5.01 -27.89
C LEU A 289 -10.46 4.19 -28.55
N MET A 290 -10.21 3.62 -29.73
CA MET A 290 -11.19 2.85 -30.50
C MET A 290 -11.58 1.58 -29.75
N GLY A 291 -10.61 0.84 -29.21
CA GLY A 291 -10.90 -0.36 -28.40
C GLY A 291 -11.79 -0.06 -27.20
N ALA A 292 -11.53 1.05 -26.50
CA ALA A 292 -12.38 1.52 -25.41
C ALA A 292 -13.78 1.95 -25.91
N ALA A 293 -13.86 2.73 -26.99
CA ALA A 293 -15.12 3.25 -27.53
C ALA A 293 -16.04 2.12 -28.01
N GLU A 294 -15.53 1.18 -28.80
CA GLU A 294 -16.29 0.04 -29.34
C GLU A 294 -16.84 -0.84 -28.22
N THR A 295 -16.01 -1.13 -27.21
CA THR A 295 -16.44 -1.97 -26.07
C THR A 295 -17.51 -1.26 -25.23
N LEU A 296 -17.33 0.03 -24.98
CA LEU A 296 -18.30 0.81 -24.20
C LEU A 296 -19.63 1.01 -24.94
N ASP A 297 -19.61 1.26 -26.25
CA ASP A 297 -20.82 1.36 -27.06
C ASP A 297 -21.58 0.03 -27.09
N PHE A 298 -20.86 -1.10 -27.19
CA PHE A 298 -21.45 -2.42 -27.08
C PHE A 298 -22.17 -2.62 -25.73
N LEU A 299 -21.55 -2.19 -24.62
CA LEU A 299 -22.20 -2.25 -23.30
C LEU A 299 -23.43 -1.35 -23.21
N VAL A 300 -23.40 -0.15 -23.78
CA VAL A 300 -24.57 0.73 -23.84
C VAL A 300 -25.74 0.05 -24.54
N ASN A 301 -25.47 -0.64 -25.66
CA ASN A 301 -26.50 -1.38 -26.39
C ASN A 301 -27.04 -2.56 -25.57
N LEU A 302 -26.17 -3.31 -24.89
CA LEU A 302 -26.60 -4.38 -23.99
C LEU A 302 -27.47 -3.86 -22.83
N GLN A 303 -27.14 -2.69 -22.26
CA GLN A 303 -27.93 -2.08 -21.19
C GLN A 303 -29.28 -1.59 -21.74
N ALA A 304 -29.31 -0.99 -22.93
CA ALA A 304 -30.57 -0.59 -23.57
C ALA A 304 -31.49 -1.79 -23.87
N ASP A 305 -30.91 -2.95 -24.17
CA ASP A 305 -31.61 -4.22 -24.38
C ASP A 305 -32.04 -4.92 -23.07
N GLY A 306 -31.70 -4.39 -21.90
CA GLY A 306 -31.99 -5.01 -20.60
C GLY A 306 -31.11 -6.23 -20.25
N LYS A 307 -30.00 -6.45 -20.97
CA LYS A 307 -29.15 -7.64 -20.81
C LYS A 307 -28.16 -7.52 -19.65
N ILE A 308 -27.90 -6.30 -19.18
CA ILE A 308 -26.92 -5.98 -18.13
C ILE A 308 -27.46 -4.97 -17.09
N ASP A 309 -28.77 -4.99 -16.79
CA ASP A 309 -29.42 -4.00 -15.90
C ASP A 309 -28.87 -3.99 -14.46
N ASP A 310 -28.37 -5.13 -14.01
CA ASP A 310 -27.77 -5.34 -12.69
C ASP A 310 -26.31 -4.84 -12.61
N VAL A 311 -25.72 -4.39 -13.73
CA VAL A 311 -24.35 -3.87 -13.74
C VAL A 311 -24.31 -2.49 -13.09
N GLU A 312 -23.62 -2.42 -11.96
CA GLU A 312 -23.42 -1.19 -11.19
C GLU A 312 -22.16 -0.44 -11.60
N LYS A 313 -21.16 -1.16 -12.09
CA LYS A 313 -19.82 -0.61 -12.35
C LYS A 313 -19.15 -1.28 -13.55
N VAL A 314 -18.55 -0.45 -14.40
CA VAL A 314 -17.63 -0.86 -15.46
C VAL A 314 -16.23 -0.32 -15.14
N ILE A 315 -15.22 -1.18 -15.20
CA ILE A 315 -13.81 -0.78 -15.04
C ILE A 315 -13.09 -1.01 -16.36
N VAL A 316 -12.56 0.04 -16.94
CA VAL A 316 -11.69 0.00 -18.12
C VAL A 316 -10.23 0.09 -17.65
N VAL A 317 -9.46 -0.94 -17.95
CA VAL A 317 -8.04 -1.09 -17.65
C VAL A 317 -7.26 -0.98 -18.95
N THR A 318 -6.29 -0.07 -18.99
CA THR A 318 -5.48 0.22 -20.19
C THR A 318 -4.14 0.81 -19.80
N ASP A 319 -3.12 0.63 -20.62
CA ASP A 319 -1.83 1.33 -20.49
C ASP A 319 -1.77 2.69 -21.21
N SER A 320 -2.85 3.07 -21.91
CA SER A 320 -3.02 4.40 -22.48
C SER A 320 -3.15 5.47 -21.40
N GLU A 321 -2.03 6.12 -21.07
CA GLU A 321 -2.03 7.29 -20.18
C GLU A 321 -2.88 8.43 -20.77
N TYR A 322 -2.94 8.53 -22.10
CA TYR A 322 -3.77 9.51 -22.80
C TYR A 322 -5.25 9.29 -22.49
N LEU A 323 -5.75 8.06 -22.61
CA LEU A 323 -7.14 7.72 -22.30
C LEU A 323 -7.47 8.01 -20.82
N VAL A 324 -6.67 7.46 -19.92
CA VAL A 324 -6.93 7.55 -18.47
C VAL A 324 -6.83 8.99 -17.99
N SER A 325 -5.82 9.74 -18.41
CA SER A 325 -5.66 11.15 -18.02
C SER A 325 -6.81 12.02 -18.53
N ALA A 326 -7.25 11.82 -19.78
CA ALA A 326 -8.32 12.62 -20.33
C ALA A 326 -9.66 12.40 -19.62
N MET A 327 -9.93 11.17 -19.15
CA MET A 327 -11.14 10.83 -18.39
C MET A 327 -11.04 11.26 -16.92
N THR A 328 -9.95 10.94 -16.23
CA THR A 328 -9.78 11.19 -14.78
C THR A 328 -9.50 12.66 -14.46
N ARG A 329 -8.71 13.36 -15.29
CA ARG A 329 -8.40 14.79 -15.12
C ARG A 329 -9.46 15.69 -15.79
N GLY A 330 -10.49 15.10 -16.39
CA GLY A 330 -11.63 15.79 -16.99
C GLY A 330 -11.32 16.58 -18.27
N TRP A 331 -10.28 16.21 -19.03
CA TRP A 331 -9.94 16.89 -20.29
C TRP A 331 -11.04 16.71 -21.32
N ALA A 332 -11.49 15.46 -21.53
CA ALA A 332 -12.53 15.15 -22.49
C ALA A 332 -13.84 15.89 -22.18
N LYS A 333 -14.23 15.97 -20.89
CA LYS A 333 -15.40 16.73 -20.46
C LYS A 333 -15.26 18.24 -20.72
N ARG A 334 -14.05 18.80 -20.52
CA ARG A 334 -13.78 20.22 -20.85
C ARG A 334 -13.81 20.47 -22.35
N TRP A 335 -13.22 19.59 -23.16
CA TRP A 335 -13.31 19.68 -24.62
C TRP A 335 -14.77 19.63 -25.07
N ARG A 336 -15.57 18.67 -24.58
CA ARG A 336 -17.02 18.61 -24.86
C ARG A 336 -17.75 19.91 -24.52
N LYS A 337 -17.47 20.50 -23.35
CA LYS A 337 -18.07 21.77 -22.92
C LYS A 337 -17.69 22.95 -23.84
N ASN A 338 -16.45 22.94 -24.33
CA ASN A 338 -15.91 23.97 -25.23
C ASN A 338 -16.08 23.60 -26.71
N GLN A 339 -17.14 22.85 -27.07
CA GLN A 339 -17.43 22.47 -28.46
C GLN A 339 -16.25 21.80 -29.19
N TRP A 340 -15.45 21.04 -28.44
CA TRP A 340 -14.26 20.31 -28.90
C TRP A 340 -13.09 21.20 -29.32
N ILE A 341 -13.02 22.41 -28.77
CA ILE A 341 -11.93 23.35 -28.98
C ILE A 341 -11.04 23.38 -27.72
N LYS A 342 -9.73 23.21 -27.91
CA LYS A 342 -8.69 23.30 -26.88
C LYS A 342 -8.44 24.77 -26.50
N GLN A 343 -7.67 25.00 -25.43
CA GLN A 343 -7.34 26.36 -24.97
C GLN A 343 -6.49 27.16 -25.98
N ASP A 344 -5.71 26.46 -26.80
CA ASP A 344 -4.88 27.02 -27.87
C ASP A 344 -5.69 27.38 -29.13
N GLY A 345 -6.99 27.10 -29.17
CA GLY A 345 -7.88 27.37 -30.30
C GLY A 345 -8.01 26.23 -31.31
N ASP A 346 -7.19 25.18 -31.19
CA ASP A 346 -7.25 24.02 -32.07
C ASP A 346 -8.40 23.08 -31.69
N LYS A 347 -8.87 22.30 -32.65
CA LYS A 347 -9.79 21.19 -32.40
C LYS A 347 -9.09 20.11 -31.56
N ALA A 348 -9.80 19.53 -30.60
CA ALA A 348 -9.31 18.38 -29.85
C ALA A 348 -9.18 17.18 -30.80
N ALA A 349 -8.01 16.56 -30.84
CA ALA A 349 -7.78 15.35 -31.63
C ALA A 349 -8.75 14.22 -31.21
N ASN A 350 -9.11 13.36 -32.15
CA ASN A 350 -9.96 12.17 -31.93
C ASN A 350 -11.33 12.49 -31.31
N THR A 351 -11.88 13.66 -31.66
CA THR A 351 -13.17 14.15 -31.15
C THR A 351 -14.30 13.14 -31.40
N ASP A 352 -14.27 12.43 -32.52
CA ASP A 352 -15.20 11.36 -32.87
C ASP A 352 -15.23 10.24 -31.82
N LEU A 353 -14.06 9.75 -31.41
CA LEU A 353 -13.94 8.70 -30.39
C LEU A 353 -14.27 9.21 -28.99
N TRP A 354 -13.85 10.43 -28.66
CA TRP A 354 -14.18 11.04 -27.36
C TRP A 354 -15.68 11.25 -27.16
N LYS A 355 -16.42 11.59 -28.23
CA LYS A 355 -17.88 11.69 -28.18
C LYS A 355 -18.51 10.36 -27.78
N ARG A 356 -18.04 9.25 -28.35
CA ARG A 356 -18.52 7.88 -28.06
C ARG A 356 -18.23 7.49 -26.61
N ILE A 357 -16.98 7.63 -26.18
CA ILE A 357 -16.55 7.29 -24.80
C ILE A 357 -17.32 8.12 -23.76
N LEU A 358 -17.49 9.42 -23.98
CA LEU A 358 -18.26 10.28 -23.06
C LEU A 358 -19.76 9.95 -23.10
N HIS A 359 -20.32 9.63 -24.27
CA HIS A 359 -21.71 9.20 -24.39
C HIS A 359 -21.95 7.93 -23.57
N ALA A 360 -21.09 6.92 -23.70
CA ALA A 360 -21.21 5.71 -22.91
C ALA A 360 -21.05 5.99 -21.40
N GLY A 361 -20.12 6.88 -21.03
CA GLY A 361 -19.98 7.33 -19.64
C GLY A 361 -21.20 8.05 -19.07
N ASP A 362 -22.04 8.69 -19.90
CA ASP A 362 -23.30 9.30 -19.47
C ASP A 362 -24.46 8.29 -19.39
N ARG A 363 -24.35 7.14 -20.08
CA ARG A 363 -25.43 6.12 -20.19
C ARG A 363 -25.27 4.96 -19.21
N LEU A 364 -24.02 4.54 -18.96
CA LEU A 364 -23.69 3.50 -18.00
C LEU A 364 -23.71 4.07 -16.57
N ARG A 365 -24.09 3.25 -15.58
CA ARG A 365 -24.23 3.71 -14.18
C ARG A 365 -22.95 4.32 -13.61
N LYS A 366 -21.81 3.65 -13.82
CA LYS A 366 -20.49 4.10 -13.40
C LYS A 366 -19.40 3.49 -14.27
N VAL A 367 -18.55 4.33 -14.85
CA VAL A 367 -17.36 3.90 -15.60
C VAL A 367 -16.11 4.44 -14.92
N GLU A 368 -15.20 3.55 -14.54
CA GLU A 368 -13.90 3.85 -13.95
C GLU A 368 -12.78 3.51 -14.94
N PHE A 369 -11.78 4.37 -15.04
CA PHE A 369 -10.60 4.15 -15.88
C PHE A 369 -9.38 3.94 -15.00
N ARG A 370 -8.67 2.83 -15.20
CA ARG A 370 -7.46 2.47 -14.48
C ARG A 370 -6.30 2.36 -15.44
N TRP A 371 -5.24 3.08 -15.08
CA TRP A 371 -3.99 2.96 -15.79
C TRP A 371 -3.21 1.77 -15.25
N VAL A 372 -2.72 0.93 -16.14
CA VAL A 372 -1.71 -0.09 -15.85
C VAL A 372 -0.43 0.28 -16.56
N ARG A 373 0.71 -0.16 -16.02
CA ARG A 373 1.98 0.11 -16.65
C ARG A 373 2.19 -0.87 -17.81
N GLY A 374 2.25 -0.36 -19.03
CA GLY A 374 2.56 -1.17 -20.22
C GLY A 374 3.92 -1.88 -20.11
N HIS A 375 3.98 -3.12 -20.61
CA HIS A 375 5.20 -3.93 -20.78
C HIS A 375 6.15 -4.02 -19.57
N SER A 376 5.61 -4.05 -18.35
CA SER A 376 6.46 -4.18 -17.16
C SER A 376 6.90 -5.64 -16.95
N GLN A 377 8.21 -5.87 -16.77
CA GLN A 377 8.76 -7.21 -16.45
C GLN A 377 8.40 -7.70 -15.03
N PHE A 378 7.68 -6.87 -14.27
CA PHE A 378 7.20 -7.18 -12.93
C PHE A 378 5.72 -7.46 -13.01
N SER A 379 5.27 -8.60 -12.47
CA SER A 379 3.85 -8.99 -12.45
C SER A 379 3.06 -8.01 -11.58
N GLU A 380 2.57 -6.92 -12.19
CA GLU A 380 1.51 -6.09 -11.63
C GLU A 380 0.16 -6.78 -11.85
N ALA A 381 -0.81 -6.47 -11.00
CA ALA A 381 -2.17 -6.95 -11.20
C ALA A 381 -2.65 -6.52 -12.59
N PHE A 382 -3.21 -7.46 -13.35
CA PHE A 382 -3.73 -7.26 -14.71
C PHE A 382 -2.71 -7.13 -15.86
N SER A 383 -1.41 -7.34 -15.61
CA SER A 383 -0.39 -7.32 -16.68
C SER A 383 -0.65 -8.37 -17.75
N THR A 384 -1.07 -9.58 -17.35
CA THR A 384 -1.33 -10.69 -18.27
C THR A 384 -2.44 -10.36 -19.27
N GLU A 385 -3.54 -9.75 -18.81
CA GLU A 385 -4.64 -9.37 -19.67
C GLU A 385 -4.28 -8.22 -20.62
N ASN A 386 -3.51 -7.24 -20.15
CA ASN A 386 -3.02 -6.16 -21.02
C ASN A 386 -2.06 -6.67 -22.10
N GLU A 387 -1.14 -7.59 -21.75
CA GLU A 387 -0.23 -8.23 -22.71
C GLU A 387 -0.99 -9.07 -23.76
N MET A 388 -2.12 -9.69 -23.38
CA MET A 388 -2.99 -10.36 -24.33
C MET A 388 -3.69 -9.37 -25.26
N CYS A 389 -4.12 -8.21 -24.76
CA CYS A 389 -4.69 -7.14 -25.59
C CYS A 389 -3.66 -6.60 -26.60
N ASP A 390 -2.43 -6.28 -26.18
CA ASP A 390 -1.34 -5.83 -27.07
C ASP A 390 -1.13 -6.81 -28.23
N LYS A 391 -1.00 -8.10 -27.88
CA LYS A 391 -0.81 -9.16 -28.87
C LYS A 391 -1.95 -9.22 -29.88
N LEU A 392 -3.20 -9.21 -29.41
CA LEU A 392 -4.39 -9.28 -30.27
C LEU A 392 -4.54 -8.01 -31.14
N ALA A 393 -4.24 -6.84 -30.59
CA ALA A 393 -4.27 -5.58 -31.31
C ALA A 393 -3.23 -5.56 -32.45
N LYS A 394 -2.02 -6.04 -32.17
CA LYS A 394 -0.96 -6.19 -33.18
C LYS A 394 -1.30 -7.22 -34.25
N GLU A 395 -1.80 -8.39 -33.86
CA GLU A 395 -2.25 -9.42 -34.81
C GLU A 395 -3.37 -8.89 -35.73
N ALA A 396 -4.26 -8.03 -35.21
CA ALA A 396 -5.29 -7.37 -36.00
C ALA A 396 -4.72 -6.34 -37.00
N ALA A 397 -3.69 -5.58 -36.59
CA ALA A 397 -3.00 -4.64 -37.47
C ALA A 397 -2.20 -5.32 -38.61
N GLU A 398 -1.73 -6.54 -38.37
CA GLU A 398 -0.94 -7.34 -39.33
C GLU A 398 -1.81 -8.14 -40.32
N GLN A 399 -3.14 -8.07 -40.21
CA GLN A 399 -4.02 -8.78 -41.14
C GLN A 399 -3.82 -8.30 -42.60
N PRO A 400 -4.07 -9.17 -43.58
CA PRO A 400 -4.10 -8.79 -44.99
C PRO A 400 -4.99 -7.58 -45.26
N GLU A 401 -4.60 -6.72 -46.20
CA GLU A 401 -5.25 -5.43 -46.45
C GLU A 401 -6.75 -5.55 -46.80
N ASP A 402 -7.19 -6.66 -47.38
CA ASP A 402 -8.61 -6.94 -47.68
C ASP A 402 -9.46 -7.20 -46.43
N LYS A 403 -8.83 -7.49 -45.28
CA LYS A 403 -9.50 -7.65 -43.97
C LYS A 403 -9.44 -6.41 -43.08
N LEU A 404 -8.60 -5.43 -43.45
CA LEU A 404 -8.47 -4.17 -42.72
C LEU A 404 -9.59 -3.21 -43.12
N LEU A 405 -10.22 -2.60 -42.12
CA LEU A 405 -11.28 -1.59 -42.32
C LEU A 405 -10.69 -0.20 -42.61
N VAL A 406 -11.53 0.71 -43.08
CA VAL A 406 -11.19 2.13 -43.22
C VAL A 406 -11.54 2.84 -41.90
N ASP A 407 -10.62 3.66 -41.41
CA ASP A 407 -10.86 4.52 -40.24
C ASP A 407 -11.38 5.88 -40.72
N ASP A 408 -12.70 5.97 -40.91
CA ASP A 408 -13.34 7.18 -41.45
C ASP A 408 -13.18 8.43 -40.55
N GLY A 409 -12.81 8.24 -39.28
CA GLY A 409 -12.58 9.32 -38.34
C GLY A 409 -11.13 9.82 -38.28
N TYR A 410 -10.21 9.20 -39.01
CA TYR A 410 -8.84 9.68 -39.13
C TYR A 410 -8.79 10.90 -40.06
N GLU A 411 -8.40 12.04 -39.51
CA GLU A 411 -8.11 13.29 -40.22
C GLU A 411 -6.57 13.49 -40.19
N GLU A 412 -5.92 13.74 -41.33
CA GLU A 412 -4.46 13.98 -41.45
C GLU A 412 -3.97 15.25 -40.76
#